data_AF-A0A2T7SQ02-F1
#
_entry.id   AF-A0A2T7SQ02-F1
#
_cell.length_a   1.000
_cell.length_b   1.000
_cell.length_c   1.000
_cell.angle_alpha   90.00
_cell.angle_beta   90.00
_cell.angle_gamma   90.00
#
_symmetry.space_group_name_H-M   'P 1'
#
loop_
_entity.id
_entity.type
_entity.pdbx_description
1 polymer ?
#
loop_
_entity_poly.entity_id
_entity_poly.type
_entity_poly.pdbx_seq_one_letter_code
_entity_poly.pdbx_strand_id
1 'polypeptide(L)'
;MLWIGTADGLEARVAPAEGIPFTTVSTGKIRRSSNPLKMVSPANVRDMARVPLGVAQARKIVAEFRPDVVLATGGYVAVPAGLAARMCRRSPVLHEQTVRLGLANRK
;
A
#
# COMPACT_ATOMS: atom_id res chain seq x y z
N MET A 1 3.82 6.97 15.95
CA MET A 1 3.12 6.63 14.68
C MET A 1 4.14 6.62 13.56
N LEU A 2 4.02 5.70 12.61
CA LEU A 2 4.87 5.64 11.41
C LEU A 2 3.96 5.69 10.18
N TRP A 3 4.22 6.62 9.27
CA TRP A 3 3.51 6.71 8.00
C TRP A 3 4.24 5.92 6.91
N ILE A 4 3.50 5.11 6.15
CA ILE A 4 4.04 4.34 5.03
C ILE A 4 3.39 4.85 3.75
N GLY A 5 4.20 5.19 2.75
CA GLY A 5 3.71 5.68 1.45
C GLY A 5 4.60 5.27 0.29
N THR A 6 4.35 5.84 -0.89
CA THR A 6 5.28 5.77 -2.03
C THR A 6 6.23 6.96 -2.01
N ALA A 7 7.45 6.80 -2.53
CA ALA A 7 8.43 7.89 -2.61
C ALA A 7 7.90 9.13 -3.36
N ASP A 8 7.11 8.91 -4.42
CA ASP A 8 6.54 10.00 -5.24
C ASP A 8 5.13 10.44 -4.76
N GLY A 9 4.70 9.97 -3.58
CA GLY A 9 3.37 10.27 -3.03
C GLY A 9 3.29 11.65 -2.36
N LEU A 10 2.09 12.20 -2.23
CA LEU A 10 1.86 13.45 -1.49
C LEU A 10 2.37 13.34 -0.04
N GLU A 11 2.13 12.18 0.56
CA GLU A 11 2.45 11.85 1.94
C GLU A 11 3.96 11.88 2.20
N ALA A 12 4.79 11.61 1.18
CA ALA A 12 6.25 11.69 1.30
C ALA A 12 6.75 13.11 1.59
N ARG A 13 5.96 14.12 1.26
CA ARG A 13 6.24 15.53 1.57
C ARG A 13 5.50 16.00 2.81
N VAL A 14 4.22 15.66 2.92
CA VAL A 14 3.35 16.17 4.00
C VAL A 14 3.71 15.54 5.34
N ALA A 15 3.89 14.21 5.43
CA ALA A 15 4.13 13.57 6.72
C ALA A 15 5.41 14.07 7.41
N PRO A 16 6.58 14.16 6.73
CA PRO A 16 7.77 14.75 7.35
C PRO A 16 7.62 16.22 7.71
N ALA A 17 6.89 17.02 6.91
CA ALA A 17 6.64 18.43 7.18
C ALA A 17 5.84 18.65 8.48
N GLU A 18 4.94 17.71 8.80
CA GLU A 18 4.16 17.66 10.04
C GLU A 18 4.89 16.92 11.19
N GLY A 19 6.17 16.58 11.02
CA GLY A 19 6.97 15.87 12.04
C GLY A 19 6.61 14.41 12.23
N ILE A 20 5.88 13.79 11.29
CA ILE A 20 5.50 12.38 11.33
C ILE A 20 6.59 11.54 10.66
N PRO A 21 7.16 10.52 11.33
CA PRO A 21 8.11 9.60 10.70
C PRO A 21 7.50 8.96 9.45
N PHE A 22 8.23 8.97 8.34
CA PHE A 22 7.78 8.47 7.05
C PHE A 22 8.75 7.43 6.50
N THR A 23 8.22 6.34 5.94
CA THR A 23 8.98 5.34 5.19
C THR A 23 8.27 4.96 3.91
N THR A 24 9.03 4.49 2.94
CA THR A 24 8.52 4.17 1.60
C THR A 24 8.42 2.68 1.37
N VAL A 25 7.37 2.27 0.67
CA VAL A 25 7.27 0.93 0.07
C VAL A 25 7.07 1.04 -1.43
N SER A 26 7.64 0.09 -2.16
CA SER A 26 7.42 -0.05 -3.59
C SER A 26 6.01 -0.55 -3.81
N THR A 27 5.25 0.12 -4.68
CA THR A 27 3.93 -0.37 -5.09
C THR A 27 3.82 -0.36 -6.60
N GLY A 28 3.26 -1.42 -7.18
CA GLY A 28 2.83 -1.41 -8.57
C GLY A 28 1.59 -0.53 -8.73
N LYS A 29 1.63 0.45 -9.64
CA LYS A 29 0.42 1.15 -10.07
C LYS A 29 -0.36 0.20 -10.98
N ILE A 30 -1.41 -0.43 -10.47
CA ILE A 30 -2.30 -1.22 -11.35
C ILE A 30 -3.12 -0.22 -12.16
N ARG A 31 -2.72 0.03 -13.41
CA ARG A 31 -3.50 0.81 -14.38
C ARG A 31 -4.68 -0.05 -14.81
N ARG A 32 -5.88 0.22 -14.27
CA ARG A 32 -7.10 -0.44 -14.76
C ARG A 32 -7.40 0.03 -16.17
N SER A 33 -7.60 -0.93 -17.06
CA SER A 33 -8.23 -0.73 -18.36
C SER A 33 -9.51 -1.56 -18.38
N SER A 34 -10.59 -1.03 -18.93
CA SER A 34 -11.89 -1.71 -19.11
C SER A 34 -11.83 -2.95 -20.01
N ASN A 35 -10.66 -3.27 -20.54
CA ASN A 35 -10.41 -4.37 -21.46
C ASN A 35 -9.47 -5.38 -20.77
N PRO A 36 -9.90 -6.62 -20.47
CA PRO A 36 -9.09 -7.61 -19.75
C PRO A 36 -7.77 -7.95 -20.47
N LEU A 37 -7.73 -7.84 -21.81
CA LEU A 37 -6.50 -7.98 -22.60
C LEU A 37 -5.47 -6.87 -22.35
N LYS A 38 -5.89 -5.65 -21.98
CA LYS A 38 -4.98 -4.56 -21.58
C LYS A 38 -4.47 -4.71 -20.14
N MET A 39 -5.09 -5.56 -19.32
CA MET A 39 -4.52 -5.94 -18.02
C MET A 39 -3.25 -6.79 -18.17
N VAL A 40 -3.08 -7.51 -19.29
CA VAL A 40 -1.93 -8.37 -19.61
C VAL A 40 -0.87 -7.65 -20.47
N SER A 41 -0.95 -6.32 -20.57
CA SER A 41 0.13 -5.54 -21.18
C SER A 41 1.45 -5.80 -20.43
N PRO A 42 2.61 -5.96 -21.12
CA PRO A 42 3.91 -6.17 -20.48
C PRO A 42 4.23 -5.13 -19.38
N ALA A 43 3.73 -3.90 -19.53
CA ALA A 43 3.85 -2.85 -18.54
C ALA A 43 3.09 -3.15 -17.24
N ASN A 44 1.85 -3.68 -17.34
CA ASN A 44 1.04 -4.05 -16.18
C ASN A 44 1.58 -5.32 -15.48
N VAL A 45 2.10 -6.29 -16.23
CA VAL A 45 2.75 -7.48 -15.66
C VAL A 45 4.01 -7.09 -14.89
N ARG A 46 4.83 -6.18 -15.43
CA ARG A 46 6.01 -5.63 -14.76
C ARG A 46 5.64 -4.85 -13.49
N ASP A 47 4.54 -4.09 -13.53
CA ASP A 47 4.05 -3.36 -12.36
C ASP A 47 3.44 -4.31 -11.32
N MET A 48 2.77 -5.39 -11.71
CA MET A 48 2.29 -6.43 -10.78
C MET A 48 3.44 -7.20 -10.12
N ALA A 49 4.55 -7.43 -10.83
CA ALA A 49 5.76 -8.05 -10.27
C ALA A 49 6.41 -7.23 -9.14
N ARG A 50 6.06 -5.94 -9.00
CA ARG A 50 6.52 -5.09 -7.88
C ARG A 50 5.69 -5.26 -6.61
N VAL A 51 4.51 -5.89 -6.68
CA VAL A 51 3.66 -6.14 -5.52
C VAL A 51 4.34 -7.05 -4.50
N PRO A 52 4.94 -8.20 -4.88
CA PRO A 52 5.71 -9.04 -3.94
C PRO A 52 6.85 -8.28 -3.24
N LEU A 53 7.56 -7.41 -3.97
CA LEU A 53 8.60 -6.57 -3.39
C LEU A 53 8.02 -5.59 -2.36
N GLY A 54 6.90 -4.94 -2.70
CA GLY A 54 6.17 -4.06 -1.77
C GLY A 54 5.72 -4.77 -0.50
N VAL A 55 5.20 -6.00 -0.63
CA VAL A 55 4.80 -6.82 0.51
C VAL A 55 6.01 -7.19 1.37
N ALA A 56 7.13 -7.58 0.77
CA ALA A 56 8.35 -7.90 1.52
C ALA A 56 8.89 -6.68 2.28
N GLN A 57 8.91 -5.51 1.64
CA GLN A 57 9.30 -4.25 2.27
C GLN A 57 8.36 -3.87 3.42
N ALA A 58 7.04 -3.89 3.17
CA ALA A 58 6.04 -3.62 4.19
C ALA A 58 6.13 -4.62 5.37
N ARG A 59 6.37 -5.91 5.10
CA ARG A 59 6.55 -6.92 6.13
C ARG A 59 7.76 -6.64 7.01
N LYS A 60 8.89 -6.26 6.41
CA LYS A 60 10.09 -5.86 7.17
C LYS A 60 9.78 -4.67 8.09
N ILE A 61 9.13 -3.64 7.56
CA ILE A 61 8.74 -2.45 8.32
C ILE A 61 7.81 -2.81 9.49
N VAL A 62 6.76 -3.61 9.24
CA VAL A 62 5.81 -4.03 10.29
C VAL A 62 6.50 -4.90 11.35
N ALA A 63 7.42 -5.78 10.95
CA ALA A 63 8.16 -6.63 11.86
C ALA A 63 9.12 -5.83 12.77
N GLU A 64 9.76 -4.79 12.25
CA GLU A 64 10.67 -3.92 13.00
C GLU A 64 9.92 -2.92 13.87
N PHE A 65 8.94 -2.22 13.30
CA PHE A 65 8.14 -1.22 14.02
C PHE A 65 7.19 -1.83 15.06
N ARG A 66 6.78 -3.09 14.86
CA ARG A 66 5.89 -3.86 15.75
C ARG A 66 4.61 -3.10 16.16
N PRO A 67 3.84 -2.53 15.23
CA PRO A 67 2.64 -1.75 15.55
C PRO A 67 1.55 -2.62 16.18
N ASP A 68 0.75 -2.06 17.09
CA ASP A 68 -0.45 -2.71 17.61
C ASP A 68 -1.56 -2.78 16.56
N VAL A 69 -1.69 -1.72 15.76
CA VAL A 69 -2.68 -1.56 14.69
C VAL A 69 -2.05 -0.95 13.44
N VAL A 70 -2.52 -1.37 12.27
CA VAL A 70 -2.14 -0.80 10.98
C VAL A 70 -3.38 -0.14 10.37
N LEU A 71 -3.38 1.19 10.28
CA LEU A 71 -4.44 1.94 9.61
C LEU A 71 -4.08 2.15 8.13
N ALA A 72 -4.96 1.69 7.23
CA ALA A 72 -4.84 1.93 5.80
C ALA A 72 -5.97 2.88 5.35
N THR A 73 -5.62 3.96 4.66
CA THR A 73 -6.59 4.95 4.14
C THR A 73 -7.00 4.71 2.68
N GLY A 74 -6.54 3.60 2.09
CA GLY A 74 -6.77 3.24 0.69
C GLY A 74 -5.53 3.40 -0.20
N GLY A 75 -5.74 3.40 -1.52
CA GLY A 75 -4.66 3.50 -2.51
C GLY A 75 -3.83 2.21 -2.69
N TYR A 76 -2.83 2.28 -3.56
CA TYR A 76 -2.01 1.11 -3.94
C TYR A 76 -1.09 0.61 -2.82
N VAL A 77 -0.82 1.44 -1.80
CA VAL A 77 0.00 1.10 -0.62
C VAL A 77 -0.77 0.23 0.38
N ALA A 78 -2.10 0.37 0.43
CA ALA A 78 -2.94 -0.37 1.39
C ALA A 78 -2.85 -1.89 1.20
N VAL A 79 -2.68 -2.38 -0.03
CA VAL A 79 -2.59 -3.82 -0.34
C VAL A 79 -1.34 -4.46 0.28
N PRO A 80 -0.10 -4.02 -0.06
CA PRO A 80 1.09 -4.59 0.56
C PRO A 80 1.16 -4.36 2.07
N ALA A 81 0.71 -3.21 2.57
CA ALA A 81 0.69 -2.91 4.00
C ALA A 81 -0.30 -3.81 4.77
N GLY A 82 -1.51 -4.02 4.24
CA GLY A 82 -2.53 -4.88 4.83
C GLY A 82 -2.11 -6.35 4.84
N LEU A 83 -1.51 -6.83 3.74
CA LEU A 83 -0.98 -8.20 3.68
C LEU A 83 0.16 -8.40 4.68
N ALA A 84 1.12 -7.45 4.73
CA ALA A 84 2.21 -7.46 5.68
C ALA A 84 1.72 -7.46 7.14
N ALA A 85 0.72 -6.64 7.47
CA ALA A 85 0.10 -6.60 8.80
C ALA A 85 -0.44 -7.99 9.19
N ARG A 86 -1.19 -8.63 8.28
CA ARG A 86 -1.76 -9.96 8.52
C ARG A 86 -0.69 -11.04 8.67
N MET A 87 0.37 -11.00 7.85
CA MET A 87 1.53 -11.91 7.98
C MET A 87 2.25 -11.75 9.32
N CYS A 88 2.32 -10.54 9.84
CA CYS A 88 2.94 -10.22 11.13
C CYS A 88 1.96 -10.31 12.32
N ARG A 89 0.77 -10.89 12.13
CA ARG A 89 -0.31 -11.01 13.13
C ARG A 89 -0.70 -9.68 13.79
N ARG A 90 -0.65 -8.58 13.02
CA ARG A 90 -1.12 -7.25 13.43
C ARG A 90 -2.52 -7.00 12.90
N SER A 91 -3.31 -6.19 13.60
CA SER A 91 -4.69 -5.89 13.22
C SER A 91 -4.72 -4.81 12.12
N PRO A 92 -5.13 -5.13 10.88
CA PRO A 92 -5.31 -4.11 9.85
C PRO A 92 -6.71 -3.48 9.98
N VAL A 93 -6.76 -2.15 10.00
CA VAL A 93 -7.98 -1.36 9.95
C VAL A 93 -7.96 -0.58 8.64
N LEU A 94 -8.98 -0.80 7.81
CA LEU A 94 -9.13 -0.11 6.54
C LEU A 94 -10.19 0.97 6.68
N HIS A 95 -9.79 2.21 6.46
CA HIS A 95 -10.67 3.37 6.47
C HIS A 95 -10.74 3.94 5.05
N GLU A 96 -11.88 3.80 4.39
CA GLU A 96 -12.07 4.35 3.05
C GLU A 96 -12.74 5.72 3.13
N GLN A 97 -12.00 6.75 2.75
CA GLN A 97 -12.44 8.16 2.81
C GLN A 97 -13.44 8.53 1.69
N THR A 98 -13.73 7.61 0.75
CA THR A 98 -14.52 7.89 -0.46
C THR A 98 -15.81 7.07 -0.53
N VAL A 99 -16.93 7.75 -0.85
CA VAL A 99 -18.28 7.17 -1.04
C VAL A 99 -18.33 6.13 -2.20
N ARG A 100 -17.32 6.10 -3.07
CA ARG A 100 -17.12 5.08 -4.11
C ARG A 100 -15.98 4.14 -3.71
N LEU A 101 -16.31 2.88 -3.41
CA LEU A 101 -15.38 1.80 -3.11
C LEU A 101 -14.30 1.66 -4.21
N GLY A 102 -13.06 1.96 -3.88
CA GLY A 102 -11.89 1.51 -4.60
C GLY A 102 -11.78 -0.01 -4.52
N LEU A 103 -11.37 -0.67 -5.60
CA LEU A 103 -11.33 -2.14 -5.66
C LEU A 103 -10.34 -2.84 -4.70
N ALA A 104 -9.55 -2.10 -3.92
CA ALA A 104 -8.80 -2.69 -2.81
C ALA A 104 -9.72 -3.07 -1.63
N ASN A 105 -11.00 -2.69 -1.69
CA ASN A 105 -11.96 -2.78 -0.59
C ASN A 105 -13.24 -3.57 -0.92
N ARG A 106 -13.23 -4.37 -2.00
CA ARG A 106 -14.27 -5.39 -2.24
C ARG A 106 -13.81 -6.72 -1.66
N LYS A 107 -14.67 -7.33 -0.83
CA LYS A 107 -14.54 -8.72 -0.37
C LYS A 107 -14.50 -9.70 -1.55
#